data_AF-A0A376G4X4-F1
#
_entry.id   AF-A0A376G4X4-F1
#
_cell.length_a   1.000
_cell.length_b   1.000
_cell.length_c   1.000
_cell.angle_alpha   90.00
_cell.angle_beta   90.00
_cell.angle_gamma   90.00
#
_symmetry.space_group_name_H-M   'P 1'
#
loop_
_entity.id
_entity.type
_entity.pdbx_description
1 polymer ?
#
loop_
_entity_poly.entity_id
_entity_poly.type
_entity_poly.pdbx_seq_one_letter_code
_entity_poly.pdbx_strand_id
1 'polypeptide(L)' 'MITKSALKSATVVALVVTSYITFTLVAVNVGFIQNFIYVWLRSWLIAFLLALPSLLYVAPFIKNKFKI' A
#
# COMPACT_ATOMS: atom_id res chain seq x y z
N MET A 1 -19.37 -14.01 -4.82
CA MET A 1 -19.32 -13.12 -6.00
C MET A 1 -18.94 -11.72 -5.49
N ILE A 2 -17.73 -11.22 -5.78
CA ILE A 2 -17.39 -9.82 -5.44
C ILE A 2 -18.13 -8.93 -6.42
N THR A 3 -19.11 -8.18 -5.93
CA THR A 3 -19.87 -7.22 -6.74
C THR A 3 -18.96 -6.06 -7.13
N LYS A 4 -19.17 -5.48 -8.33
CA LYS A 4 -18.37 -4.33 -8.80
C LYS A 4 -18.37 -3.15 -7.81
N SER A 5 -19.42 -3.01 -7.00
CA SER A 5 -19.53 -2.02 -5.92
C SER A 5 -18.56 -2.29 -4.77
N ALA A 6 -18.39 -3.55 -4.36
CA ALA A 6 -17.47 -3.95 -3.30
C ALA A 6 -16.00 -3.78 -3.69
N LEU A 7 -15.67 -3.96 -4.98
CA LEU A 7 -14.32 -3.70 -5.46
C LEU A 7 -13.98 -2.19 -5.42
N LYS A 8 -14.92 -1.33 -5.84
CA LYS A 8 -14.73 0.13 -5.78
C LYS A 8 -14.50 0.60 -4.34
N SER A 9 -15.28 0.11 -3.38
CA SER A 9 -15.09 0.46 -1.96
C SER A 9 -13.77 -0.08 -1.41
N ALA A 10 -13.39 -1.32 -1.75
CA ALA A 10 -12.11 -1.90 -1.32
C ALA A 10 -10.90 -1.10 -1.84
N THR A 11 -10.93 -0.64 -3.09
CA THR A 11 -9.83 0.18 -3.65
C THR A 11 -9.70 1.53 -2.92
N VAL A 12 -10.82 2.20 -2.62
CA VAL A 12 -10.81 3.47 -1.86
C VAL A 12 -10.26 3.26 -0.45
N VAL A 13 -10.71 2.20 0.23
CA VAL A 13 -10.21 1.85 1.57
C VAL A 13 -8.71 1.59 1.53
N ALA A 14 -8.21 0.81 0.58
CA ALA A 14 -6.78 0.53 0.43
C ALA A 14 -5.96 1.81 0.20
N LEU A 15 -6.46 2.74 -0.62
CA LEU A 15 -5.81 4.02 -0.89
C LEU A 15 -5.72 4.88 0.38
N VAL A 16 -6.83 5.03 1.10
CA VAL A 16 -6.88 5.84 2.34
C VAL A 16 -6.01 5.24 3.43
N VAL A 17 -6.11 3.92 3.66
CA VAL A 17 -5.37 3.23 4.71
C VAL A 17 -3.86 3.29 4.49
N THR A 18 -3.41 2.98 3.28
CA THR A 18 -1.97 3.05 2.98
C THR A 18 -1.44 4.49 3.04
N SER A 19 -2.23 5.47 2.65
CA SER A 19 -1.88 6.89 2.70
C SER A 19 -1.60 7.35 4.13
N TYR A 20 -2.53 7.21 5.08
CA TYR A 20 -2.33 7.72 6.44
C TYR A 20 -1.29 6.92 7.25
N ILE A 21 -1.19 5.60 7.03
CA ILE A 21 -0.18 4.76 7.71
C ILE A 21 1.22 5.19 7.28
N THR A 22 1.47 5.29 5.97
CA THR A 22 2.78 5.70 5.46
C THR A 22 3.09 7.15 5.81
N PHE A 23 2.10 8.04 5.79
CA PHE A 23 2.26 9.42 6.23
C PHE A 23 2.77 9.49 7.66
N THR A 24 2.11 8.76 8.57
CA THR A 24 2.49 8.70 9.98
C THR A 24 3.89 8.13 10.16
N LEU A 25 4.22 7.05 9.45
CA LEU A 25 5.57 6.46 9.51
C LEU A 25 6.66 7.43 9.03
N VAL A 26 6.46 8.11 7.90
CA VAL A 26 7.44 9.07 7.39
C VAL A 26 7.53 10.27 8.32
N ALA A 27 6.41 10.74 8.88
CA ALA A 27 6.37 11.84 9.84
C ALA A 27 7.18 11.52 11.11
N VAL A 28 7.02 10.32 11.66
CA VAL A 28 7.71 9.91 12.89
C VAL A 28 9.21 9.64 12.65
N ASN A 29 9.59 9.06 11.51
CA ASN A 29 10.97 8.67 11.26
C ASN A 29 11.83 9.79 10.65
N VAL A 30 11.24 10.63 9.79
CA VAL A 30 11.97 11.68 9.06
C VAL A 30 11.67 13.08 9.63
N GLY A 31 10.51 13.28 10.24
CA GLY A 31 10.03 14.60 10.66
C GLY A 31 9.52 15.45 9.50
N PHE A 32 8.94 16.61 9.82
CA PHE A 32 8.37 17.55 8.84
C PHE A 32 9.44 18.48 8.24
N ILE A 33 10.26 17.94 7.34
CA ILE A 33 11.26 18.70 6.57
C ILE A 33 10.62 19.50 5.41
N GLN A 34 11.34 20.47 4.81
CA GLN A 34 10.83 21.29 3.69
C GLN A 34 10.23 20.46 2.53
N ASN A 35 10.79 19.27 2.27
CA ASN A 35 10.35 18.39 1.18
C ASN A 35 9.51 17.20 1.68
N PHE A 36 8.93 17.28 2.88
CA PHE A 36 8.25 16.16 3.52
C PHE A 36 7.17 15.53 2.63
N ILE A 37 6.27 16.34 2.07
CA ILE A 37 5.18 15.85 1.22
C ILE A 37 5.74 15.14 -0.03
N TYR A 38 6.81 15.65 -0.62
CA TYR A 38 7.47 15.02 -1.76
C TYR A 38 8.10 13.68 -1.38
N VAL A 39 8.82 13.63 -0.24
CA VAL A 39 9.44 12.40 0.28
C VAL A 39 8.38 11.36 0.60
N TRP A 40 7.30 11.76 1.26
CA TRP A 40 6.18 10.89 1.58
C TRP A 40 5.50 10.37 0.32
N LEU A 41 5.08 11.23 -0.61
CA LEU A 41 4.41 10.81 -1.85
C LEU A 41 5.29 9.89 -2.70
N ARG A 42 6.57 10.22 -2.87
CA ARG A 42 7.53 9.38 -3.61
C ARG A 42 7.65 8.00 -2.97
N SER A 43 7.82 7.95 -1.65
CA SER A 43 7.98 6.69 -0.92
C SER A 43 6.70 5.85 -0.93
N TRP A 44 5.55 6.49 -0.72
CA TRP A 44 4.23 5.85 -0.75
C TRP A 44 3.92 5.28 -2.14
N LEU A 45 4.17 6.02 -3.23
CA LEU A 45 3.97 5.53 -4.60
C LEU A 45 4.87 4.33 -4.92
N ILE A 46 6.15 4.39 -4.56
CA ILE A 46 7.08 3.27 -4.76
C ILE A 46 6.58 2.04 -3.99
N ALA A 47 6.21 2.19 -2.73
CA ALA A 47 5.69 1.10 -1.91
C ALA A 47 4.38 0.52 -2.48
N PHE A 48 3.46 1.39 -2.92
CA PHE A 48 2.19 0.97 -3.52
C PHE A 48 2.40 0.17 -4.81
N LEU A 49 3.31 0.62 -5.69
CA LEU A 49 3.68 -0.07 -6.91
C LEU A 49 4.39 -1.41 -6.67
N LEU A 50 5.10 -1.57 -5.56
CA LEU A 50 5.73 -2.84 -5.17
C LEU A 50 4.75 -3.79 -4.48
N ALA A 51 3.80 -3.27 -3.70
CA ALA A 51 2.83 -4.06 -2.97
C ALA A 51 1.86 -4.80 -3.92
N LEU A 52 1.41 -4.15 -4.98
CA LEU A 52 0.50 -4.72 -5.99
C LEU A 52 1.03 -6.02 -6.64
N PRO A 53 2.21 -6.03 -7.29
CA PRO A 53 2.77 -7.26 -7.86
C PRO A 53 3.13 -8.26 -6.76
N SER A 54 3.54 -7.82 -5.58
CA SER A 54 3.79 -8.74 -4.45
C SER A 54 2.52 -9.49 -4.06
N LEU A 55 1.38 -8.79 -3.97
CA LEU A 55 0.09 -9.42 -3.65
C LEU A 55 -0.38 -10.37 -4.77
N LEU A 56 -0.14 -10.01 -6.03
CA LEU A 56 -0.55 -10.81 -7.18
C LEU A 56 0.32 -12.04 -7.43
N TYR A 57 1.63 -11.97 -7.17
CA TYR A 57 2.57 -13.04 -7.51
C TYR A 57 3.17 -13.74 -6.28
N VAL A 58 3.58 -12.97 -5.26
CA VAL A 58 4.23 -13.54 -4.07
C VAL A 58 3.21 -14.26 -3.20
N ALA A 59 2.01 -13.71 -3.01
CA ALA A 59 0.97 -14.36 -2.20
C ALA A 59 0.57 -15.75 -2.73
N PRO A 60 0.20 -15.96 -4.02
CA PRO A 60 -0.11 -17.29 -4.51
C PRO A 60 1.12 -18.21 -4.56
N PHE A 61 2.32 -17.66 -4.80
CA PHE A 61 3.55 -18.45 -4.74
C PHE A 61 3.79 -19.04 -3.34
N ILE A 62 3.66 -18.23 -2.30
CA ILE A 62 3.77 -18.68 -0.89
C ILE A 62 2.67 -19.69 -0.59
N LYS A 63 1.42 -19.39 -0.96
CA LYS A 63 0.29 -20.28 -0.76
C LYS A 63 0.54 -21.68 -1.36
N ASN A 64 1.03 -21.72 -2.60
CA ASN A 64 1.31 -22.96 -3.30
C ASN A 64 2.50 -23.72 -2.69
N LYS A 65 3.57 -22.99 -2.30
CA LYS A 65 4.78 -23.61 -1.74
C LYS A 65 4.56 -24.18 -0.34
N PHE A 66 3.79 -23.48 0.50
CA PHE A 66 3.58 -23.84 1.90
C PHE A 66 2.24 -24.55 2.18
N LYS A 67 1.37 -24.72 1.15
CA LYS A 67 0.03 -25.33 1.27
C LYS A 67 -0.83 -24.75 2.40
N ILE A 68 -0.77 -23.43 2.59
CA ILE A 68 -1.59 -22.68 3.56
C ILE A 68 -2.82 -22.10 2.86
#